data_AF-A0A8S2EZH0-F1
#
_entry.id   AF-A0A8S2EZH0-F1
#
_cell.length_a   1.000
_cell.length_b   1.000
_cell.length_c   1.000
_cell.angle_alpha   90.00
_cell.angle_beta   90.00
_cell.angle_gamma   90.00
#
_symmetry.space_group_name_H-M   'P 1'
#
loop_
_entity.id
_entity.type
_entity.pdbx_description
1 polymer ?
#
loop_
_entity_poly.entity_id
_entity_poly.type
_entity_poly.pdbx_seq_one_letter_code
_entity_poly.pdbx_strand_id
1 'polypeptide(L)'
;MRIKSSMEDSFTISKKMPNELCLKPLDSARYVMQHAKHVSISIDGIKKVAAMISNKIMDGECTIEEWSKKPLHPKEANEQAIDWIFLVDTLNFSFWSDSNDSYEKVYKGKRYHGYEALCAAINQAIDNGIDILNASYYSQMTMTDFIKIFQSDSSYEMPLLNERLQVLHETGQILIDKYSGHFSNCIRQANLNAHTLLDFIVDNFPSYRDEAVYHAQRVSFYKRAQILIADIWACFRGQDLGHFHDIDTITMFADYRVPQVLFYYHVLIYTDKLVARLKHEMLPNGDKDEVEIRAAAIVATQLIVNCINEELPLEKDLGDGGSRINNILVDYYLWDLRREKQVELIETPFHRTRCIYY
;
A
#
# COMPACT_ATOMS: atom_id res chain seq x y z
N MET A 1 67.89 -4.89 -11.26
CA MET A 1 67.48 -3.55 -11.77
C MET A 1 66.52 -3.82 -12.93
N ARG A 2 65.21 -3.90 -12.79
CA ARG A 2 64.23 -2.87 -12.40
C ARG A 2 62.96 -3.56 -11.87
N ILE A 3 62.36 -2.94 -10.86
CA ILE A 3 60.99 -3.14 -10.38
C ILE A 3 60.06 -2.26 -11.23
N LYS A 4 58.87 -2.77 -11.59
CA LYS A 4 57.55 -2.09 -11.72
C LYS A 4 56.54 -3.10 -12.29
N SER A 5 55.58 -3.58 -11.49
CA SER A 5 54.21 -3.04 -11.28
C SER A 5 53.28 -3.38 -12.45
N SER A 6 51.99 -3.66 -12.33
CA SER A 6 51.05 -4.03 -11.25
C SER A 6 49.69 -4.05 -11.95
N MET A 7 48.85 -5.04 -11.67
CA MET A 7 47.38 -4.98 -11.75
C MET A 7 46.76 -4.49 -13.09
N GLU A 8 46.34 -5.44 -13.91
CA GLU A 8 45.22 -5.26 -14.85
C GLU A 8 44.16 -6.31 -14.54
N ASP A 9 43.46 -6.16 -13.41
CA ASP A 9 42.13 -6.73 -13.24
C ASP A 9 41.13 -5.64 -13.65
N SER A 10 40.76 -5.65 -14.93
CA SER A 10 39.73 -4.77 -15.45
C SER A 10 38.37 -5.21 -14.91
N PHE A 11 37.87 -4.44 -13.95
CA PHE A 11 36.46 -4.40 -13.56
C PHE A 11 35.57 -4.18 -14.78
N THR A 12 34.91 -5.22 -15.25
CA THR A 12 33.78 -5.09 -16.18
C THR A 12 32.57 -4.59 -15.39
N ILE A 13 32.46 -3.26 -15.27
CA ILE A 13 31.19 -2.63 -14.89
C ILE A 13 30.23 -2.91 -16.04
N SER A 14 29.30 -3.84 -15.81
CA SER A 14 28.16 -4.09 -16.68
C SER A 14 27.37 -2.78 -16.86
N LYS A 15 27.55 -2.14 -18.02
CA LYS A 15 26.72 -1.05 -18.50
C LYS A 15 25.33 -1.65 -18.79
N LYS A 16 24.42 -1.59 -17.82
CA LYS A 16 22.99 -1.84 -18.07
C LYS A 16 22.53 -0.95 -19.22
N MET A 17 21.84 -1.54 -20.18
CA MET A 17 21.34 -0.79 -21.34
C MET A 17 20.26 0.21 -20.90
N PRO A 18 20.09 1.36 -21.58
CA PRO A 18 19.21 2.44 -21.12
C PRO A 18 17.71 2.13 -21.10
N ASN A 19 17.28 0.91 -21.44
CA ASN A 19 15.88 0.45 -21.45
C ASN A 19 15.55 -0.57 -20.33
N GLU A 20 16.35 -0.67 -19.26
CA GLU A 20 16.23 -1.76 -18.26
C GLU A 20 15.81 -1.34 -16.84
N LEU A 21 15.70 -0.05 -16.53
CA LEU A 21 15.33 0.41 -15.17
C LEU A 21 13.81 0.44 -14.99
N CYS A 22 13.33 -0.17 -13.90
CA CYS A 22 11.93 -0.07 -13.49
C CYS A 22 11.65 1.35 -13.00
N LEU A 23 10.65 2.03 -13.57
CA LEU A 23 10.29 3.39 -13.16
C LEU A 23 9.71 3.37 -11.74
N LYS A 24 9.95 4.41 -10.94
CA LYS A 24 9.33 4.59 -9.62
C LYS A 24 7.81 4.83 -9.75
N PRO A 25 7.00 4.69 -8.68
CA PRO A 25 5.53 4.68 -8.78
C PRO A 25 4.91 5.90 -9.50
N LEU A 26 5.30 7.12 -9.15
CA LEU A 26 4.74 8.32 -9.79
C LEU A 26 5.17 8.46 -11.26
N ASP A 27 6.43 8.14 -11.58
CA ASP A 27 6.94 8.21 -12.96
C ASP A 27 6.35 7.10 -13.84
N SER A 28 6.14 5.92 -13.26
CA SER A 28 5.38 4.82 -13.86
C SER A 28 3.97 5.27 -14.22
N ALA A 29 3.26 5.86 -13.26
CA ALA A 29 1.90 6.33 -13.45
C ALA A 29 1.83 7.40 -14.56
N ARG A 30 2.75 8.37 -14.57
CA ARG A 30 2.85 9.39 -15.63
C ARG A 30 3.14 8.76 -16.99
N TYR A 31 4.08 7.83 -17.08
CA TYR A 31 4.42 7.13 -18.33
C TYR A 31 3.22 6.35 -18.90
N VAL A 32 2.51 5.61 -18.05
CA VAL A 32 1.31 4.87 -18.44
C VAL A 32 0.23 5.82 -18.94
N MET A 33 -0.04 6.92 -18.21
CA MET A 33 -1.08 7.89 -18.59
C MET A 33 -0.81 8.64 -19.89
N GLN A 34 0.45 8.79 -20.32
CA GLN A 34 0.79 9.33 -21.64
C GLN A 34 0.34 8.42 -22.80
N HIS A 35 0.14 7.13 -22.53
CA HIS A 35 -0.17 6.10 -23.53
C HIS A 35 -1.51 5.39 -23.26
N ALA A 36 -2.24 5.80 -22.22
CA ALA A 36 -3.50 5.18 -21.82
C ALA A 36 -4.57 5.34 -22.91
N LYS A 37 -5.37 4.29 -23.12
CA LYS A 37 -6.41 4.25 -24.15
C LYS A 37 -7.81 4.23 -23.58
N HIS A 38 -7.97 3.62 -22.41
CA HIS A 38 -9.26 3.28 -21.85
C HIS A 38 -9.59 4.06 -20.58
N VAL A 39 -8.61 4.77 -20.01
CA VAL A 39 -8.75 5.61 -18.83
C VAL A 39 -8.25 7.03 -19.10
N SER A 40 -9.00 8.03 -18.63
CA SER A 40 -8.60 9.44 -18.63
C SER A 40 -9.00 10.11 -17.30
N ILE A 41 -8.46 11.31 -17.04
CA ILE A 41 -8.69 12.06 -15.79
C ILE A 41 -9.45 13.36 -16.11
N SER A 42 -10.52 13.62 -15.35
CA SER A 42 -11.36 14.81 -15.47
C SER A 42 -10.91 15.93 -14.53
N ILE A 43 -10.55 17.10 -15.06
CA ILE A 43 -10.15 18.26 -14.26
C ILE A 43 -11.30 18.74 -13.36
N ASP A 44 -12.54 18.72 -13.86
CA ASP A 44 -13.70 19.12 -13.06
C ASP A 44 -13.96 18.14 -11.91
N GLY A 45 -13.75 16.84 -12.17
CA GLY A 45 -13.78 15.80 -11.12
C GLY A 45 -12.72 16.05 -10.05
N ILE A 46 -11.48 16.36 -10.46
CA ILE A 46 -10.37 16.71 -9.55
C ILE A 46 -10.76 17.87 -8.64
N LYS A 47 -11.22 18.99 -9.20
CA LYS A 47 -11.62 20.17 -8.43
C LYS A 47 -12.76 19.88 -7.44
N LYS A 48 -13.75 19.09 -7.87
CA LYS A 48 -14.87 18.70 -7.02
C LYS A 48 -14.40 17.89 -5.81
N VAL A 49 -13.55 16.89 -6.02
CA VAL A 49 -13.03 16.04 -4.93
C VAL A 49 -12.05 16.83 -4.05
N ALA A 50 -11.19 17.67 -4.64
CA ALA A 50 -10.30 18.55 -3.90
C ALA A 50 -11.07 19.49 -2.95
N ALA A 51 -12.14 20.13 -3.42
CA ALA A 51 -12.98 20.98 -2.57
C ALA A 51 -13.65 20.19 -1.43
N MET A 52 -14.13 18.97 -1.70
CA MET A 52 -14.72 18.09 -0.70
C MET A 52 -13.73 17.71 0.41
N ILE A 53 -12.50 17.34 0.03
CA ILE A 53 -11.44 17.00 0.98
C ILE A 53 -10.98 18.24 1.75
N SER A 54 -10.83 19.39 1.06
CA SER A 54 -10.44 20.65 1.71
C SER A 54 -11.41 21.03 2.82
N ASN A 55 -12.72 20.89 2.60
CA ASN A 55 -13.71 21.12 3.66
C ASN A 55 -13.50 20.20 4.87
N LYS A 56 -13.21 18.91 4.63
CA LYS A 56 -12.94 17.93 5.70
C LYS A 56 -11.65 18.23 6.48
N ILE A 57 -10.61 18.70 5.79
CA ILE A 57 -9.39 19.20 6.45
C ILE A 57 -9.72 20.41 7.33
N MET A 58 -10.51 21.35 6.83
CA MET A 58 -10.93 22.53 7.57
C MET A 58 -11.73 22.16 8.82
N ASP A 59 -12.60 21.15 8.72
CA ASP A 59 -13.39 20.59 9.82
C ASP A 59 -12.57 19.72 10.80
N GLY A 60 -11.31 19.43 10.48
CA GLY A 60 -10.41 18.63 11.33
C GLY A 60 -10.61 17.12 11.24
N GLU A 61 -11.29 16.64 10.19
CA GLU A 61 -11.62 15.23 9.96
C GLU A 61 -10.62 14.50 9.04
N CYS A 62 -9.59 15.19 8.56
CA CYS A 62 -8.53 14.61 7.73
C CYS A 62 -7.17 14.95 8.35
N THR A 63 -6.78 14.17 9.36
CA THR A 63 -5.51 14.34 10.10
C THR A 63 -4.77 13.01 10.21
N ILE A 64 -3.47 13.07 10.50
CA ILE A 64 -2.66 11.86 10.71
C ILE A 64 -3.17 10.98 11.87
N GLU A 65 -3.89 11.58 12.84
CA GLU A 65 -4.36 10.88 14.02
C GLU A 65 -5.43 9.82 13.71
N GLU A 66 -6.17 9.97 12.61
CA GLU A 66 -7.25 9.07 12.21
C GLU A 66 -6.77 7.62 12.09
N TRP A 67 -5.52 7.41 11.67
CA TRP A 67 -4.93 6.08 11.62
C TRP A 67 -4.88 5.43 13.01
N SER A 68 -4.42 6.17 14.02
CA SER A 68 -4.30 5.68 15.40
C SER A 68 -5.66 5.54 16.12
N LYS A 69 -6.69 6.26 15.65
CA LYS A 69 -8.07 6.14 16.17
C LYS A 69 -8.74 4.82 15.78
N LYS A 70 -8.30 4.15 14.71
CA LYS A 70 -8.86 2.85 14.28
C LYS A 70 -8.76 1.80 15.40
N PRO A 71 -9.85 1.15 15.85
CA PRO A 71 -9.86 0.36 17.09
C PRO A 71 -8.85 -0.78 17.17
N LEU A 72 -8.50 -1.38 16.02
CA LEU A 72 -7.62 -2.54 15.95
C LEU A 72 -6.14 -2.19 15.74
N HIS A 73 -5.83 -0.92 15.47
CA HIS A 73 -4.44 -0.47 15.27
C HIS A 73 -3.73 -0.25 16.61
N PRO A 74 -2.39 -0.39 16.65
CA PRO A 74 -1.58 -0.05 17.82
C PRO A 74 -1.89 1.35 18.38
N LYS A 75 -1.93 1.45 19.71
CA LYS A 75 -2.21 2.71 20.44
C LYS A 75 -0.97 3.42 20.94
N GLU A 76 0.15 2.73 20.94
CA GLU A 76 1.44 3.24 21.35
C GLU A 76 2.40 3.17 20.17
N ALA A 77 3.18 4.23 19.98
CA ALA A 77 4.22 4.29 18.96
C ALA A 77 5.52 3.69 19.54
N ASN A 78 5.68 2.38 19.41
CA ASN A 78 6.83 1.64 19.94
C ASN A 78 7.30 0.55 18.94
N GLU A 79 8.39 -0.13 19.28
CA GLU A 79 8.95 -1.22 18.47
C GLU A 79 7.95 -2.34 18.16
N GLN A 80 7.12 -2.72 19.14
CA GLN A 80 6.10 -3.74 18.95
C GLN A 80 5.04 -3.30 17.93
N ALA A 81 4.71 -2.00 17.88
CA ALA A 81 3.81 -1.44 16.87
C ALA A 81 4.41 -1.56 15.46
N ILE A 82 5.73 -1.39 15.31
CA ILE A 82 6.41 -1.58 14.01
C ILE A 82 6.32 -3.04 13.56
N ASP A 83 6.61 -4.00 14.45
CA ASP A 83 6.53 -5.42 14.11
C ASP A 83 5.08 -5.83 13.79
N TRP A 84 4.08 -5.22 14.47
CA TRP A 84 2.67 -5.39 14.14
C TRP A 84 2.31 -4.82 12.76
N ILE A 85 2.69 -3.58 12.46
CA ILE A 85 2.41 -2.93 11.17
C ILE A 85 3.06 -3.73 10.05
N PHE A 86 4.32 -4.13 10.24
CA PHE A 86 5.05 -4.91 9.26
C PHE A 86 4.36 -6.24 8.95
N LEU A 87 3.92 -6.98 9.97
CA LEU A 87 3.18 -8.23 9.79
C LEU A 87 1.84 -8.01 9.07
N VAL A 88 1.08 -7.00 9.47
CA VAL A 88 -0.23 -6.66 8.88
C VAL A 88 -0.06 -6.32 7.40
N ASP A 89 0.85 -5.43 7.06
CA ASP A 89 1.07 -5.00 5.68
C ASP A 89 1.69 -6.08 4.79
N THR A 90 2.50 -6.96 5.40
CA THR A 90 3.00 -8.18 4.75
C THR A 90 1.86 -9.10 4.32
N LEU A 91 0.71 -9.06 5.01
CA LEU A 91 -0.49 -9.83 4.71
C LEU A 91 -1.63 -8.97 4.10
N ASN A 92 -1.42 -7.69 3.82
CA ASN A 92 -2.49 -6.79 3.40
C ASN A 92 -2.77 -6.83 1.88
N PHE A 93 -3.32 -7.94 1.38
CA PHE A 93 -3.66 -8.12 -0.05
C PHE A 93 -4.90 -9.00 -0.27
N SER A 94 -5.60 -8.82 -1.40
CA SER A 94 -6.64 -9.73 -1.93
C SER A 94 -7.78 -10.12 -0.96
N PHE A 95 -8.31 -9.19 -0.17
CA PHE A 95 -9.47 -9.44 0.70
C PHE A 95 -10.84 -9.43 0.01
N TRP A 96 -10.90 -9.09 -1.28
CA TRP A 96 -12.16 -9.10 -2.01
C TRP A 96 -12.62 -10.53 -2.32
N SER A 97 -13.93 -10.72 -2.38
CA SER A 97 -14.58 -12.02 -2.55
C SER A 97 -15.19 -12.16 -3.96
N ASP A 98 -15.18 -13.39 -4.44
CA ASP A 98 -15.87 -13.82 -5.67
C ASP A 98 -17.36 -14.14 -5.40
N SER A 99 -17.80 -14.12 -4.14
CA SER A 99 -19.17 -14.36 -3.70
C SER A 99 -19.69 -13.22 -2.81
N ASN A 100 -20.93 -13.36 -2.33
CA ASN A 100 -21.51 -12.43 -1.35
C ASN A 100 -20.94 -12.61 0.07
N ASP A 101 -20.21 -13.71 0.30
CA ASP A 101 -19.55 -13.95 1.58
C ASP A 101 -18.20 -13.24 1.63
N SER A 102 -17.65 -13.04 2.82
CA SER A 102 -16.36 -12.38 3.01
C SER A 102 -15.53 -13.06 4.09
N TYR A 103 -14.22 -12.85 4.05
CA TYR A 103 -13.35 -13.23 5.15
C TYR A 103 -13.73 -12.45 6.41
N GLU A 104 -14.04 -13.17 7.49
CA GLU A 104 -14.59 -12.60 8.71
C GLU A 104 -13.86 -13.09 9.96
N LYS A 105 -13.80 -12.21 10.97
CA LYS A 105 -13.28 -12.56 12.30
C LYS A 105 -14.10 -11.93 13.40
N VAL A 106 -14.47 -12.71 14.41
CA VAL A 106 -15.12 -12.26 15.64
C VAL A 106 -14.05 -12.10 16.71
N TYR A 107 -13.87 -10.86 17.16
CA TYR A 107 -12.90 -10.52 18.19
C TYR A 107 -13.52 -9.56 19.19
N LYS A 108 -13.42 -9.91 20.49
CA LYS A 108 -14.03 -9.16 21.61
C LYS A 108 -15.52 -8.85 21.39
N GLY A 109 -16.26 -9.84 20.88
CA GLY A 109 -17.71 -9.75 20.65
C GLY A 109 -18.14 -8.93 19.43
N LYS A 110 -17.19 -8.39 18.64
CA LYS A 110 -17.46 -7.65 17.40
C LYS A 110 -16.99 -8.46 16.18
N ARG A 111 -17.81 -8.44 15.13
CA ARG A 111 -17.48 -9.02 13.82
C ARG A 111 -16.76 -8.00 12.94
N TYR A 112 -15.69 -8.43 12.32
CA TYR A 112 -14.87 -7.66 11.39
C TYR A 112 -14.78 -8.38 10.04
N HIS A 113 -14.49 -7.63 8.98
CA HIS A 113 -14.45 -8.13 7.60
C HIS A 113 -13.17 -7.70 6.89
N GLY A 114 -12.66 -8.55 5.99
CA GLY A 114 -11.52 -8.23 5.12
C GLY A 114 -10.27 -7.80 5.90
N TYR A 115 -9.74 -6.60 5.61
CA TYR A 115 -8.57 -6.04 6.31
C TYR A 115 -8.77 -5.98 7.83
N GLU A 116 -9.93 -5.53 8.31
CA GLU A 116 -10.18 -5.45 9.75
C GLU A 116 -10.25 -6.85 10.39
N ALA A 117 -10.68 -7.87 9.64
CA ALA A 117 -10.65 -9.26 10.11
C ALA A 117 -9.21 -9.79 10.25
N LEU A 118 -8.29 -9.39 9.37
CA LEU A 118 -6.85 -9.71 9.52
C LEU A 118 -6.30 -9.10 10.81
N CYS A 119 -6.54 -7.79 11.02
CA CYS A 119 -6.08 -7.10 12.23
C CYS A 119 -6.68 -7.74 13.50
N ALA A 120 -7.95 -8.13 13.46
CA ALA A 120 -8.61 -8.82 14.55
C ALA A 120 -7.99 -10.20 14.84
N ALA A 121 -7.63 -10.98 13.81
CA ALA A 121 -6.97 -12.27 13.97
C ALA A 121 -5.58 -12.15 14.61
N ILE A 122 -4.78 -11.16 14.17
CA ILE A 122 -3.45 -10.88 14.74
C ILE A 122 -3.57 -10.46 16.21
N ASN A 123 -4.48 -9.52 16.51
CA ASN A 123 -4.69 -9.06 17.88
C ASN A 123 -5.21 -10.18 18.80
N GLN A 124 -6.09 -11.04 18.29
CA GLN A 124 -6.55 -12.21 19.04
C GLN A 124 -5.41 -13.20 19.32
N ALA A 125 -4.50 -13.42 18.36
CA ALA A 125 -3.33 -14.27 18.57
C ALA A 125 -2.41 -13.72 19.68
N ILE A 126 -2.16 -12.40 19.67
CA ILE A 126 -1.40 -11.72 20.72
C ILE A 126 -2.07 -11.87 22.08
N ASP A 127 -3.37 -11.58 22.19
CA ASP A 127 -4.14 -11.72 23.43
C ASP A 127 -4.14 -13.16 23.97
N ASN A 128 -4.04 -14.16 23.08
CA ASN A 128 -3.94 -15.58 23.43
C ASN A 128 -2.51 -16.04 23.75
N GLY A 129 -1.53 -15.14 23.77
CA GLY A 129 -0.13 -15.45 24.09
C GLY A 129 0.64 -16.12 22.97
N ILE A 130 0.17 -16.05 21.71
CA ILE A 130 0.92 -16.50 20.55
C ILE A 130 1.94 -15.41 20.19
N ASP A 131 3.21 -15.80 20.01
CA ASP A 131 4.30 -14.90 19.64
C ASP A 131 4.29 -14.55 18.14
N ILE A 132 3.13 -14.09 17.66
CA ILE A 132 2.83 -13.90 16.24
C ILE A 132 3.62 -12.74 15.61
N LEU A 133 4.18 -11.82 16.41
CA LEU A 133 5.00 -10.71 15.95
C LEU A 133 6.47 -11.08 15.75
N ASN A 134 6.91 -12.24 16.25
CA ASN A 134 8.29 -12.67 16.16
C ASN A 134 8.61 -13.33 14.82
N ALA A 135 9.57 -12.78 14.09
CA ALA A 135 10.04 -13.33 12.81
C ALA A 135 10.50 -14.79 12.89
N SER A 136 11.11 -15.20 14.01
CA SER A 136 11.52 -16.59 14.23
C SER A 136 10.33 -17.54 14.36
N TYR A 137 9.19 -17.04 14.85
CA TYR A 137 7.97 -17.82 14.96
C TYR A 137 7.28 -17.98 13.60
N TYR A 138 6.93 -16.88 12.93
CA TYR A 138 6.18 -16.97 11.69
C TYR A 138 7.02 -17.46 10.50
N SER A 139 8.35 -17.40 10.56
CA SER A 139 9.23 -18.00 9.53
C SER A 139 9.18 -19.54 9.51
N GLN A 140 8.77 -20.18 10.61
CA GLN A 140 8.70 -21.63 10.77
C GLN A 140 7.27 -22.15 10.99
N MET A 141 6.28 -21.26 10.89
CA MET A 141 4.87 -21.58 11.13
C MET A 141 4.38 -22.64 10.14
N THR A 142 3.64 -23.64 10.63
CA THR A 142 3.02 -24.64 9.74
C THR A 142 1.71 -24.12 9.17
N MET A 143 1.22 -24.70 8.06
CA MET A 143 -0.12 -24.38 7.54
C MET A 143 -1.22 -24.64 8.58
N THR A 144 -1.06 -25.66 9.42
CA THR A 144 -2.00 -25.92 10.52
C THR A 144 -2.01 -24.79 11.54
N ASP A 145 -0.85 -24.22 11.88
CA ASP A 145 -0.77 -23.08 12.79
C ASP A 145 -1.31 -21.80 12.15
N PHE A 146 -1.02 -21.59 10.87
CA PHE A 146 -1.56 -20.48 10.09
C PHE A 146 -3.10 -20.52 10.08
N ILE A 147 -3.70 -21.67 9.76
CA ILE A 147 -5.15 -21.84 9.75
C ILE A 147 -5.74 -21.60 11.14
N LYS A 148 -5.14 -22.13 12.22
CA LYS A 148 -5.64 -21.89 13.58
C LYS A 148 -5.76 -20.40 13.92
N ILE A 149 -4.82 -19.58 13.44
CA ILE A 149 -4.79 -18.14 13.71
C ILE A 149 -5.77 -17.41 12.77
N PHE A 150 -5.68 -17.68 11.47
CA PHE A 150 -6.32 -16.87 10.44
C PHE A 150 -7.63 -17.44 9.89
N GLN A 151 -8.09 -18.61 10.35
CA GLN A 151 -9.37 -19.18 9.92
C GLN A 151 -10.51 -18.16 10.05
N SER A 152 -11.39 -18.18 9.05
CA SER A 152 -12.58 -17.34 9.01
C SER A 152 -13.63 -17.83 10.01
N ASP A 153 -14.39 -16.88 10.57
CA ASP A 153 -15.62 -17.17 11.32
C ASP A 153 -16.88 -17.15 10.42
N SER A 154 -16.67 -17.22 9.09
CA SER A 154 -17.70 -17.39 8.06
C SER A 154 -17.39 -18.63 7.19
N SER A 155 -18.27 -18.93 6.22
CA SER A 155 -18.03 -19.97 5.19
C SER A 155 -16.94 -19.62 4.18
N TYR A 156 -16.43 -18.38 4.19
CA TYR A 156 -15.48 -17.88 3.20
C TYR A 156 -14.12 -17.66 3.85
N GLU A 157 -13.14 -18.47 3.44
CA GLU A 157 -11.77 -18.36 3.93
C GLU A 157 -11.02 -17.18 3.34
N MET A 158 -9.98 -16.73 4.06
CA MET A 158 -9.08 -15.70 3.55
C MET A 158 -8.44 -16.17 2.23
N PRO A 159 -8.51 -15.40 1.13
CA PRO A 159 -7.91 -15.83 -0.12
C PRO A 159 -6.39 -15.93 -0.03
N LEU A 160 -5.79 -16.80 -0.86
CA LEU A 160 -4.33 -16.96 -1.01
C LEU A 160 -3.60 -17.43 0.26
N LEU A 161 -4.18 -18.41 0.99
CA LEU A 161 -3.61 -18.93 2.25
C LEU A 161 -2.17 -19.47 2.07
N ASN A 162 -1.91 -20.19 0.97
CA ASN A 162 -0.58 -20.77 0.69
C ASN A 162 0.45 -19.66 0.45
N GLU A 163 0.10 -18.67 -0.36
CA GLU A 163 0.96 -17.54 -0.69
C GLU A 163 1.24 -16.69 0.54
N ARG A 164 0.25 -16.49 1.41
CA ARG A 164 0.44 -15.78 2.70
C ARG A 164 1.45 -16.48 3.59
N LEU A 165 1.34 -17.81 3.74
CA LEU A 165 2.30 -18.56 4.53
C LEU A 165 3.71 -18.49 3.92
N GLN A 166 3.82 -18.64 2.60
CA GLN A 166 5.10 -18.50 1.90
C GLN A 166 5.72 -17.11 2.10
N VAL A 167 4.90 -16.06 2.04
CA VAL A 167 5.33 -14.68 2.28
C VAL A 167 5.82 -14.49 3.71
N LEU A 168 5.16 -15.08 4.71
CA LEU A 168 5.63 -15.06 6.11
C LEU A 168 6.97 -15.79 6.28
N HIS A 169 7.12 -16.96 5.64
CA HIS A 169 8.39 -17.71 5.65
C HIS A 169 9.53 -16.89 5.07
N GLU A 170 9.34 -16.36 3.85
CA GLU A 170 10.34 -15.55 3.15
C GLU A 170 10.70 -14.30 3.96
N THR A 171 9.69 -13.54 4.38
CA THR A 171 9.86 -12.27 5.07
C THR A 171 10.48 -12.44 6.46
N GLY A 172 10.06 -13.46 7.21
CA GLY A 172 10.62 -13.76 8.52
C GLY A 172 12.08 -14.17 8.43
N GLN A 173 12.45 -14.98 7.45
CA GLN A 173 13.85 -15.36 7.22
C GLN A 173 14.72 -14.14 6.88
N ILE A 174 14.23 -13.24 6.02
CA ILE A 174 14.92 -11.99 5.67
C ILE A 174 15.14 -11.11 6.92
N LEU A 175 14.13 -10.97 7.77
CA LEU A 175 14.27 -10.20 9.01
C LEU A 175 15.32 -10.79 9.94
N ILE A 176 15.31 -12.10 10.14
CA ILE A 176 16.29 -12.81 10.97
C ILE A 176 17.71 -12.57 10.44
N ASP A 177 17.92 -12.78 9.14
CA ASP A 177 19.24 -12.77 8.53
C ASP A 177 19.83 -11.36 8.37
N LYS A 178 19.00 -10.35 8.05
CA LYS A 178 19.47 -9.00 7.68
C LYS A 178 19.18 -7.93 8.71
N TYR A 179 18.18 -8.14 9.56
CA TYR A 179 17.62 -7.10 10.43
C TYR A 179 17.45 -7.57 11.88
N SER A 180 18.15 -8.63 12.29
CA SER A 180 18.12 -9.17 13.65
C SER A 180 16.72 -9.49 14.16
N GLY A 181 15.82 -9.90 13.26
CA GLY A 181 14.44 -10.27 13.55
C GLY A 181 13.43 -9.11 13.63
N HIS A 182 13.86 -7.85 13.51
CA HIS A 182 12.99 -6.67 13.73
C HIS A 182 13.03 -5.70 12.56
N PHE A 183 11.86 -5.28 12.07
CA PHE A 183 11.79 -4.37 10.91
C PHE A 183 12.30 -2.96 11.21
N SER A 184 12.28 -2.53 12.48
CA SER A 184 12.85 -1.23 12.88
C SER A 184 14.33 -1.06 12.54
N ASN A 185 15.09 -2.16 12.44
CA ASN A 185 16.47 -2.11 11.99
C ASN A 185 16.59 -1.76 10.49
N CYS A 186 15.61 -2.14 9.67
CA CYS A 186 15.50 -1.71 8.28
C CYS A 186 15.18 -0.20 8.21
N ILE A 187 14.23 0.28 9.02
CA ILE A 187 13.86 1.70 9.12
C ILE A 187 15.07 2.56 9.50
N ARG A 188 15.82 2.17 10.54
CA ARG A 188 17.03 2.89 10.97
C ARG A 188 18.08 2.99 9.87
N GLN A 189 18.27 1.93 9.08
CA GLN A 189 19.21 1.94 7.96
C GLN A 189 18.80 2.93 6.86
N ALA A 190 17.49 3.18 6.69
CA ALA A 190 17.00 4.15 5.70
C ALA A 190 17.27 5.61 6.09
N ASN A 191 17.79 5.87 7.30
CA ASN A 191 18.25 7.17 7.77
C ASN A 191 17.24 8.30 7.51
N LEU A 192 16.02 8.12 8.00
CA LEU A 192 14.92 9.09 7.91
C LEU A 192 14.50 9.41 6.46
N ASN A 193 14.82 8.57 5.48
CA ASN A 193 14.47 8.74 4.06
C ASN A 193 13.45 7.69 3.59
N ALA A 194 12.24 8.12 3.22
CA ALA A 194 11.16 7.27 2.76
C ALA A 194 11.50 6.57 1.44
N HIS A 195 12.18 7.24 0.49
CA HIS A 195 12.60 6.60 -0.77
C HIS A 195 13.62 5.48 -0.55
N THR A 196 14.58 5.69 0.34
CA THR A 196 15.59 4.69 0.68
C THR A 196 14.95 3.51 1.39
N LEU A 197 13.98 3.76 2.28
CA LEU A 197 13.20 2.70 2.90
C LEU A 197 12.39 1.91 1.87
N LEU A 198 11.74 2.60 0.92
CA LEU A 198 11.01 1.96 -0.19
C LEU A 198 11.92 1.04 -1.00
N ASP A 199 13.14 1.50 -1.31
CA ASP A 199 14.12 0.73 -2.06
C ASP A 199 14.59 -0.49 -1.28
N PHE A 200 14.88 -0.34 0.02
CA PHE A 200 15.20 -1.47 0.89
C PHE A 200 14.06 -2.49 0.98
N ILE A 201 12.81 -2.04 1.08
CA ILE A 201 11.65 -2.94 1.11
C ILE A 201 11.58 -3.76 -0.19
N VAL A 202 11.61 -3.11 -1.35
CA VAL A 202 11.44 -3.78 -2.66
C VAL A 202 12.64 -4.66 -3.04
N ASP A 203 13.85 -4.27 -2.66
CA ASP A 203 15.06 -5.03 -2.95
C ASP A 203 15.19 -6.26 -2.06
N ASN A 204 14.79 -6.16 -0.78
CA ASN A 204 14.98 -7.23 0.19
C ASN A 204 13.78 -8.16 0.34
N PHE A 205 12.55 -7.68 0.15
CA PHE A 205 11.31 -8.43 0.38
C PHE A 205 10.53 -8.63 -0.94
N PRO A 206 10.75 -9.75 -1.67
CA PRO A 206 10.19 -9.96 -3.00
C PRO A 206 8.67 -9.81 -3.10
N SER A 207 7.92 -10.18 -2.07
CA SER A 207 6.46 -10.05 -2.06
C SER A 207 5.98 -8.60 -2.24
N TYR A 208 6.80 -7.60 -1.92
CA TYR A 208 6.48 -6.18 -2.07
C TYR A 208 6.79 -5.60 -3.47
N ARG A 209 7.46 -6.36 -4.34
CA ARG A 209 7.88 -5.93 -5.69
C ARG A 209 6.75 -5.98 -6.72
N ASP A 210 5.78 -5.10 -6.51
CA ASP A 210 4.61 -4.87 -7.38
C ASP A 210 5.02 -4.09 -8.64
N GLU A 211 5.31 -4.84 -9.70
CA GLU A 211 5.77 -4.36 -11.00
C GLU A 211 5.00 -5.00 -12.17
N ALA A 212 4.94 -4.29 -13.30
CA ALA A 212 4.37 -4.77 -14.55
C ALA A 212 5.19 -4.30 -15.76
N VAL A 213 4.91 -4.85 -16.94
CA VAL A 213 5.46 -4.37 -18.21
C VAL A 213 4.36 -3.71 -19.02
N TYR A 214 4.49 -2.41 -19.26
CA TYR A 214 3.55 -1.62 -20.04
C TYR A 214 4.27 -0.99 -21.24
N HIS A 215 3.84 -1.32 -22.45
CA HIS A 215 4.47 -0.81 -23.68
C HIS A 215 6.01 -1.01 -23.73
N ALA A 216 6.48 -2.18 -23.29
CA ALA A 216 7.90 -2.55 -23.17
C ALA A 216 8.71 -1.78 -22.11
N GLN A 217 8.07 -0.90 -21.32
CA GLN A 217 8.65 -0.27 -20.14
C GLN A 217 8.28 -1.04 -18.89
N ARG A 218 9.26 -1.31 -18.01
CA ARG A 218 8.98 -1.79 -16.65
C ARG A 218 8.46 -0.66 -15.80
N VAL A 219 7.28 -0.85 -15.23
CA VAL A 219 6.58 0.10 -14.37
C VAL A 219 6.33 -0.54 -13.01
N SER A 220 6.21 0.29 -11.99
CA SER A 220 5.97 -0.13 -10.62
C SER A 220 4.83 0.63 -9.97
N PHE A 221 4.21 0.00 -8.97
CA PHE A 221 3.24 0.64 -8.10
C PHE A 221 3.64 0.53 -6.63
N TYR A 222 4.35 -0.54 -6.26
CA TYR A 222 4.85 -0.80 -4.89
C TYR A 222 3.81 -0.52 -3.80
N LYS A 223 2.54 -0.83 -4.07
CA LYS A 223 1.40 -0.38 -3.25
C LYS A 223 1.57 -0.73 -1.77
N ARG A 224 1.87 -1.99 -1.45
CA ARG A 224 2.03 -2.43 -0.05
C ARG A 224 3.29 -1.87 0.62
N ALA A 225 4.35 -1.63 -0.15
CA ALA A 225 5.57 -1.04 0.40
C ALA A 225 5.36 0.43 0.77
N GLN A 226 4.58 1.14 -0.05
CA GLN A 226 4.15 2.50 0.24
C GLN A 226 3.20 2.57 1.44
N ILE A 227 2.25 1.62 1.58
CA ILE A 227 1.41 1.50 2.79
C ILE A 227 2.27 1.29 4.03
N LEU A 228 3.23 0.37 4.00
CA LEU A 228 4.10 0.09 5.14
C LEU A 228 4.80 1.36 5.66
N ILE A 229 5.35 2.17 4.75
CA ILE A 229 5.99 3.45 5.11
C ILE A 229 4.97 4.42 5.69
N ALA A 230 3.79 4.52 5.08
CA ALA A 230 2.73 5.42 5.50
C ALA A 230 2.15 5.06 6.87
N ASP A 231 1.93 3.78 7.14
CA ASP A 231 1.38 3.29 8.40
C ASP A 231 2.38 3.47 9.55
N ILE A 232 3.69 3.30 9.29
CA ILE A 232 4.76 3.65 10.24
C ILE A 232 4.76 5.16 10.51
N TRP A 233 4.76 5.98 9.46
CA TRP A 233 4.69 7.44 9.59
C TRP A 233 3.47 7.89 10.40
N ALA A 234 2.29 7.33 10.12
CA ALA A 234 1.04 7.65 10.79
C ALA A 234 1.03 7.17 12.26
N CYS A 235 1.55 5.98 12.54
CA CYS A 235 1.65 5.43 13.89
C CYS A 235 2.48 6.31 14.81
N PHE A 236 3.62 6.81 14.32
CA PHE A 236 4.53 7.68 15.07
C PHE A 236 4.27 9.18 14.86
N ARG A 237 3.21 9.53 14.12
CA ARG A 237 2.81 10.92 13.83
C ARG A 237 3.95 11.77 13.24
N GLY A 238 4.74 11.18 12.34
CA GLY A 238 5.90 11.86 11.73
C GLY A 238 7.11 12.06 12.65
N GLN A 239 7.16 11.40 13.80
CA GLN A 239 8.24 11.51 14.79
C GLN A 239 9.03 10.20 14.93
N ASP A 240 10.20 10.26 15.57
CA ASP A 240 11.06 9.10 15.88
C ASP A 240 11.22 8.14 14.67
N LEU A 241 10.85 6.86 14.80
CA LEU A 241 10.97 5.85 13.74
C LEU A 241 10.00 6.08 12.56
N GLY A 242 8.98 6.93 12.70
CA GLY A 242 8.13 7.37 11.59
C GLY A 242 8.47 8.74 11.03
N HIS A 243 9.60 9.34 11.43
CA HIS A 243 10.06 10.59 10.84
C HIS A 243 10.77 10.32 9.50
N PHE A 244 10.20 10.87 8.42
CA PHE A 244 10.81 10.85 7.09
C PHE A 244 10.80 12.25 6.46
N HIS A 245 11.95 12.74 6.00
CA HIS A 245 12.08 14.11 5.46
C HIS A 245 11.45 14.28 4.07
N ASP A 246 11.19 13.19 3.37
CA ASP A 246 10.62 13.12 2.03
C ASP A 246 9.31 12.33 2.01
N ILE A 247 8.56 12.25 3.13
CA ILE A 247 7.32 11.47 3.19
C ILE A 247 6.29 11.86 2.11
N ASP A 248 6.28 13.13 1.70
CA ASP A 248 5.36 13.65 0.68
C ASP A 248 5.58 13.06 -0.72
N THR A 249 6.67 12.33 -0.94
CA THR A 249 6.96 11.65 -2.21
C THR A 249 6.25 10.29 -2.33
N ILE A 250 5.78 9.74 -1.21
CA ILE A 250 4.94 8.54 -1.21
C ILE A 250 3.63 8.87 -1.92
N THR A 251 3.25 8.02 -2.88
CA THR A 251 2.02 8.20 -3.65
C THR A 251 0.82 7.62 -2.90
N MET A 252 -0.37 7.79 -3.49
CA MET A 252 -1.54 7.02 -3.06
C MET A 252 -1.33 5.52 -3.31
N PHE A 253 -2.14 4.69 -2.65
CA PHE A 253 -1.99 3.25 -2.65
C PHE A 253 -2.92 2.64 -3.70
N ALA A 254 -2.42 2.54 -4.93
CA ALA A 254 -3.20 2.13 -6.09
C ALA A 254 -3.69 0.67 -5.99
N ASP A 255 -4.81 0.47 -5.32
CA ASP A 255 -5.55 -0.78 -5.20
C ASP A 255 -6.75 -0.80 -6.18
N TYR A 256 -7.78 -1.58 -5.88
CA TYR A 256 -9.02 -1.64 -6.66
C TYR A 256 -10.17 -0.78 -6.13
N ARG A 257 -10.14 -0.35 -4.86
CA ARG A 257 -11.24 0.37 -4.20
C ARG A 257 -11.09 1.88 -4.34
N VAL A 258 -9.90 2.44 -4.20
CA VAL A 258 -9.70 3.88 -4.37
C VAL A 258 -9.99 4.32 -5.81
N PRO A 259 -9.56 3.59 -6.87
CA PRO A 259 -9.99 3.91 -8.23
C PRO A 259 -11.51 3.78 -8.44
N GLN A 260 -12.19 2.89 -7.71
CA GLN A 260 -13.66 2.78 -7.74
C GLN A 260 -14.32 4.08 -7.23
N VAL A 261 -13.82 4.64 -6.13
CA VAL A 261 -14.29 5.92 -5.58
C VAL A 261 -14.01 7.06 -6.55
N LEU A 262 -12.79 7.14 -7.10
CA LEU A 262 -12.43 8.18 -8.06
C LEU A 262 -13.29 8.11 -9.34
N PHE A 263 -13.63 6.90 -9.81
CA PHE A 263 -14.58 6.72 -10.91
C PHE A 263 -16.00 7.16 -10.53
N TYR A 264 -16.48 6.81 -9.34
CA TYR A 264 -17.80 7.24 -8.83
C TYR A 264 -17.94 8.77 -8.79
N TYR A 265 -16.88 9.48 -8.37
CA TYR A 265 -16.86 10.95 -8.34
C TYR A 265 -16.54 11.60 -9.70
N HIS A 266 -16.47 10.82 -10.79
CA HIS A 266 -16.13 11.27 -12.14
C HIS A 266 -14.74 11.94 -12.23
N VAL A 267 -13.81 11.55 -11.36
CA VAL A 267 -12.39 11.90 -11.47
C VAL A 267 -11.73 11.03 -12.53
N LEU A 268 -11.91 9.71 -12.42
CA LEU A 268 -11.52 8.77 -13.47
C LEU A 268 -12.68 8.60 -14.44
N ILE A 269 -12.37 8.63 -15.73
CA ILE A 269 -13.33 8.40 -16.81
C ILE A 269 -12.88 7.17 -17.58
N TYR A 270 -13.75 6.17 -17.64
CA TYR A 270 -13.52 4.92 -18.35
C TYR A 270 -14.31 4.89 -19.66
N THR A 271 -13.71 4.34 -20.71
CA THR A 271 -14.46 4.04 -21.95
C THR A 271 -15.53 2.97 -21.69
N ASP A 272 -16.62 2.98 -22.48
CA ASP A 272 -17.69 1.97 -22.38
C ASP A 272 -17.18 0.53 -22.47
N LYS A 273 -16.15 0.32 -23.32
CA LYS A 273 -15.48 -0.97 -23.47
C LYS A 273 -14.85 -1.44 -22.15
N LEU A 274 -14.15 -0.55 -21.46
CA LEU A 274 -13.54 -0.88 -20.16
C LEU A 274 -14.61 -1.13 -19.10
N VAL A 275 -15.64 -0.28 -19.03
CA VAL A 275 -16.77 -0.47 -18.10
C VAL A 275 -17.43 -1.84 -18.31
N ALA A 276 -17.68 -2.25 -19.55
CA ALA A 276 -18.23 -3.56 -19.86
C ALA A 276 -17.29 -4.69 -19.41
N ARG A 277 -15.99 -4.56 -19.67
CA ARG A 277 -14.97 -5.54 -19.26
C ARG A 277 -14.94 -5.72 -17.74
N LEU A 278 -14.89 -4.62 -16.97
CA LEU A 278 -14.82 -4.66 -15.50
C LEU A 278 -16.04 -5.34 -14.85
N LYS A 279 -17.23 -5.25 -15.47
CA LYS A 279 -18.44 -5.91 -14.96
C LYS A 279 -18.35 -7.43 -15.03
N HIS A 280 -17.73 -7.96 -16.08
CA HIS A 280 -17.80 -9.39 -16.41
C HIS A 280 -16.49 -10.15 -16.18
N GLU A 281 -15.36 -9.46 -16.18
CA GLU A 281 -14.04 -10.10 -16.17
C GLU A 281 -13.30 -9.86 -14.85
N MET A 282 -12.44 -10.82 -14.53
CA MET A 282 -11.33 -10.64 -13.61
C MET A 282 -10.09 -10.34 -14.45
N LEU A 283 -9.41 -9.23 -14.17
CA LEU A 283 -8.21 -8.84 -14.89
C LEU A 283 -6.99 -9.54 -14.27
N PRO A 284 -6.12 -10.19 -15.07
CA PRO A 284 -4.86 -10.71 -14.54
C PRO A 284 -3.98 -9.56 -14.04
N ASN A 285 -3.10 -9.85 -13.08
CA ASN A 285 -2.10 -8.88 -12.65
C ASN A 285 -1.16 -8.53 -13.81
N GLY A 286 -0.94 -7.23 -14.03
CA GLY A 286 -0.17 -6.72 -15.17
C GLY A 286 -1.00 -6.60 -16.46
N ASP A 287 -2.32 -6.79 -16.41
CA ASP A 287 -3.19 -6.47 -17.54
C ASP A 287 -3.12 -4.96 -17.84
N LYS A 288 -3.12 -4.61 -19.13
CA LYS A 288 -2.97 -3.21 -19.54
C LYS A 288 -4.06 -2.31 -18.97
N ASP A 289 -5.31 -2.79 -18.91
CA ASP A 289 -6.42 -2.00 -18.38
C ASP A 289 -6.32 -1.86 -16.85
N GLU A 290 -5.83 -2.89 -16.15
CA GLU A 290 -5.54 -2.82 -14.71
C GLU A 290 -4.42 -1.81 -14.42
N VAL A 291 -3.32 -1.89 -15.16
CA VAL A 291 -2.18 -0.95 -15.08
C VAL A 291 -2.62 0.48 -15.38
N GLU A 292 -3.45 0.71 -16.42
CA GLU A 292 -4.00 2.04 -16.73
C GLU A 292 -4.85 2.59 -15.58
N ILE A 293 -5.74 1.78 -14.99
CA ILE A 293 -6.60 2.22 -13.87
C ILE A 293 -5.75 2.64 -12.66
N ARG A 294 -4.77 1.81 -12.29
CA ARG A 294 -3.91 2.07 -11.13
C ARG A 294 -3.02 3.30 -11.34
N ALA A 295 -2.45 3.45 -12.55
CA ALA A 295 -1.69 4.63 -12.92
C ALA A 295 -2.54 5.90 -12.89
N ALA A 296 -3.76 5.85 -13.43
CA ALA A 296 -4.67 6.98 -13.43
C ALA A 296 -5.03 7.42 -12.01
N ALA A 297 -5.24 6.47 -11.09
CA ALA A 297 -5.50 6.79 -9.69
C ALA A 297 -4.33 7.51 -9.01
N ILE A 298 -3.09 7.09 -9.25
CA ILE A 298 -1.90 7.79 -8.74
C ILE A 298 -1.82 9.21 -9.26
N VAL A 299 -1.95 9.41 -10.57
CA VAL A 299 -1.88 10.75 -11.17
C VAL A 299 -3.04 11.62 -10.70
N ALA A 300 -4.26 11.06 -10.63
CA ALA A 300 -5.44 11.79 -10.18
C ALA A 300 -5.30 12.26 -8.73
N THR A 301 -4.86 11.40 -7.82
CA THR A 301 -4.66 11.79 -6.42
C THR A 301 -3.55 12.84 -6.28
N GLN A 302 -2.46 12.73 -7.05
CA GLN A 302 -1.44 13.77 -7.04
C GLN A 302 -1.98 15.13 -7.51
N LEU A 303 -2.86 15.15 -8.51
CA LEU A 303 -3.52 16.38 -8.98
C LEU A 303 -4.51 16.93 -7.95
N ILE A 304 -5.21 16.06 -7.21
CA ILE A 304 -6.08 16.46 -6.09
C ILE A 304 -5.23 17.12 -4.99
N VAL A 305 -4.13 16.50 -4.57
CA VAL A 305 -3.20 17.04 -3.57
C VAL A 305 -2.68 18.41 -3.99
N ASN A 306 -2.27 18.57 -5.25
CA ASN A 306 -1.80 19.86 -5.77
C ASN A 306 -2.90 20.92 -5.70
N CYS A 307 -4.12 20.60 -6.14
CA CYS A 307 -5.27 21.51 -6.09
C CYS A 307 -5.58 21.94 -4.65
N ILE A 308 -5.55 21.01 -3.70
CA ILE A 308 -5.81 21.30 -2.29
C ILE A 308 -4.70 22.21 -1.71
N ASN A 309 -3.43 21.89 -1.97
CA ASN A 309 -2.30 22.66 -1.44
C ASN A 309 -2.17 24.07 -2.05
N GLU A 310 -2.76 24.33 -3.22
CA GLU A 310 -2.88 25.68 -3.79
C GLU A 310 -3.90 26.54 -3.04
N GLU A 311 -4.89 25.92 -2.40
CA GLU A 311 -6.01 26.60 -1.72
C GLU A 311 -5.88 26.60 -0.18
N LEU A 312 -5.14 25.65 0.40
CA LEU A 312 -4.99 25.52 1.86
C LEU A 312 -4.13 26.64 2.47
N PRO A 313 -4.55 27.19 3.63
CA PRO A 313 -3.70 28.10 4.41
C PRO A 313 -2.42 27.43 4.92
N LEU A 314 -1.28 28.11 4.76
CA LEU A 314 0.06 27.61 5.15
C LEU A 314 0.26 27.31 6.65
N GLU A 315 -0.68 27.70 7.52
CA GLU A 315 -0.60 27.55 8.97
C GLU A 315 -1.44 26.38 9.52
N LYS A 316 -2.12 25.61 8.65
CA LYS A 316 -2.99 24.52 9.09
C LYS A 316 -2.14 23.32 9.54
N ASP A 317 -2.15 23.02 10.84
CA ASP A 317 -1.54 21.82 11.39
C ASP A 317 -2.37 20.57 11.04
N LEU A 318 -1.74 19.58 10.41
CA LEU A 318 -2.35 18.29 10.05
C LEU A 318 -2.00 17.16 11.04
N GLY A 319 -1.27 17.49 12.12
CA GLY A 319 -0.92 16.64 13.24
C GLY A 319 0.44 15.94 13.11
N ASP A 320 1.14 16.12 12.00
CA ASP A 320 2.48 15.57 11.71
C ASP A 320 3.59 16.64 11.81
N GLY A 321 3.22 17.86 12.22
CA GLY A 321 4.12 19.02 12.22
C GLY A 321 4.29 19.68 10.84
N GLY A 322 3.58 19.22 9.82
CA GLY A 322 3.50 19.80 8.49
C GLY A 322 2.24 20.67 8.30
N SER A 323 2.25 21.47 7.23
CA SER A 323 1.11 22.31 6.84
C SER A 323 0.57 22.05 5.44
N ARG A 324 1.01 20.97 4.81
CA ARG A 324 0.60 20.56 3.46
C ARG A 324 0.03 19.16 3.51
N ILE A 325 -1.08 18.96 2.80
CA ILE A 325 -1.61 17.61 2.63
C ILE A 325 -0.72 16.84 1.65
N ASN A 326 -0.57 15.54 1.86
CA ASN A 326 0.13 14.63 0.96
C ASN A 326 -0.80 13.53 0.43
N ASN A 327 -0.28 12.69 -0.47
CA ASN A 327 -1.08 11.63 -1.08
C ASN A 327 -1.56 10.58 -0.07
N ILE A 328 -0.84 10.37 1.04
CA ILE A 328 -1.20 9.41 2.08
C ILE A 328 -2.52 9.82 2.74
N LEU A 329 -2.61 11.07 3.19
CA LEU A 329 -3.84 11.57 3.84
C LEU A 329 -5.04 11.59 2.89
N VAL A 330 -4.82 11.97 1.62
CA VAL A 330 -5.88 11.88 0.60
C VAL A 330 -6.31 10.43 0.36
N ASP A 331 -5.38 9.48 0.32
CA ASP A 331 -5.70 8.05 0.17
C ASP A 331 -6.52 7.52 1.35
N TYR A 332 -6.08 7.77 2.59
CA TYR A 332 -6.83 7.40 3.79
C TYR A 332 -8.26 7.93 3.75
N TYR A 333 -8.44 9.20 3.37
CA TYR A 333 -9.76 9.78 3.22
C TYR A 333 -10.60 9.09 2.13
N LEU A 334 -10.03 8.87 0.93
CA LEU A 334 -10.75 8.20 -0.15
C LEU A 334 -11.13 6.75 0.22
N TRP A 335 -10.28 6.09 1.00
CA TRP A 335 -10.52 4.74 1.49
C TRP A 335 -11.64 4.69 2.54
N ASP A 336 -11.67 5.65 3.48
CA ASP A 336 -12.76 5.75 4.45
C ASP A 336 -14.08 6.16 3.78
N LEU A 337 -14.03 7.05 2.78
CA LEU A 337 -15.19 7.43 1.97
C LEU A 337 -15.82 6.22 1.25
N ARG A 338 -15.00 5.27 0.78
CA ARG A 338 -15.50 3.99 0.23
C ARG A 338 -16.38 3.24 1.23
N ARG A 339 -16.06 3.28 2.52
CA ARG A 339 -16.85 2.60 3.57
C ARG A 339 -18.17 3.32 3.82
N GLU A 340 -18.13 4.65 3.90
CA GLU A 340 -19.32 5.48 4.06
C GLU A 340 -20.29 5.30 2.88
N LYS A 341 -19.74 5.21 1.66
CA LYS A 341 -20.47 5.09 0.40
C LYS A 341 -20.68 3.66 -0.07
N GLN A 342 -20.48 2.67 0.79
CA GLN A 342 -20.47 1.25 0.39
C GLN A 342 -21.73 0.82 -0.40
N VAL A 343 -22.91 1.36 -0.05
CA VAL A 343 -24.19 1.05 -0.73
C VAL A 343 -24.25 1.69 -2.12
N GLU A 344 -23.84 2.96 -2.23
CA GLU A 344 -23.82 3.70 -3.51
C GLU A 344 -22.79 3.10 -4.48
N LEU A 345 -21.71 2.52 -3.96
CA LEU A 345 -20.61 1.94 -4.74
C LEU A 345 -20.87 0.51 -5.22
N ILE A 346 -21.96 -0.17 -4.81
CA ILE A 346 -22.24 -1.57 -5.17
C ILE A 346 -22.22 -1.78 -6.69
N GLU A 347 -22.89 -0.89 -7.42
CA GLU A 347 -23.04 -0.97 -8.88
C GLU A 347 -21.87 -0.30 -9.64
N THR A 348 -20.94 0.32 -8.91
CA THR A 348 -19.80 1.00 -9.51
C THR A 348 -18.73 -0.05 -9.87
N PRO A 349 -18.40 -0.24 -11.15
CA PRO A 349 -17.42 -1.24 -11.56
C PRO A 349 -16.02 -0.90 -11.04
N PHE A 350 -15.26 -1.94 -10.72
CA PHE A 350 -13.85 -1.86 -10.34
C PHE A 350 -13.09 -3.04 -10.91
N HIS A 351 -11.78 -2.92 -11.07
CA HIS A 351 -10.97 -4.04 -11.53
C HIS A 351 -10.84 -5.08 -10.42
N ARG A 352 -11.17 -6.33 -10.74
CA ARG A 352 -10.95 -7.47 -9.85
C ARG A 352 -9.69 -8.16 -10.32
N THR A 353 -8.68 -8.19 -9.47
CA THR A 353 -7.42 -8.88 -9.72
C THR A 353 -7.04 -9.67 -8.48
N ARG A 354 -6.77 -10.96 -8.66
CA ARG A 354 -6.31 -11.83 -7.57
C ARG A 354 -4.79 -11.89 -7.62
N CYS A 355 -4.13 -11.28 -6.64
CA CYS A 355 -2.67 -11.25 -6.56
C CYS A 355 -2.17 -10.95 -5.14
N ILE A 356 -0.87 -11.11 -4.91
CA ILE A 356 -0.24 -10.82 -3.61
C ILE A 356 0.10 -9.33 -3.41
N TYR A 357 -0.17 -8.46 -4.39
CA TYR A 357 0.33 -7.10 -4.40
C TYR A 357 -0.66 -6.05 -3.88
N TYR A 358 -1.97 -6.32 -3.86
CA TYR A 358 -2.98 -5.39 -3.34
C TYR A 358 -4.32 -6.06 -3.02
#